data_AF-A0A4S2F2X0-F1
#
_entry.id   AF-A0A4S2F2X0-F1
#
_cell.length_a   1.000
_cell.length_b   1.000
_cell.length_c   1.000
_cell.angle_alpha   90.00
_cell.angle_beta   90.00
_cell.angle_gamma   90.00
#
_symmetry.space_group_name_H-M   'P 1'
#
loop_
_entity.id
_entity.type
_entity.pdbx_description
1 polymer ?
#
loop_
_entity_poly.entity_id
_entity_poly.type
_entity_poly.pdbx_seq_one_letter_code
_entity_poly.pdbx_strand_id
1 'polypeptide(L)'
;MSEERVNRDLAEAIRALLMENRQEDGTFTLDPRITPEALLSLLKEALFDEMWFYPAADQLIWDVARHEGYMIPACPVASRGDTKEFLQEYGVRNADEWYAQRGVSFREMRSFYAAAALMGRNTNFWRKTLFLPRLAATKASTLAPYCVRLIDFCLGDDTSATDETLFRC
;
A
#
# COMPACT_ATOMS: atom_id res chain seq x y z
N MET A 1 1.45 21.62 -19.00
CA MET A 1 2.59 21.19 -18.17
C MET A 1 2.11 19.96 -17.42
N SER A 2 2.70 18.78 -17.64
CA SER A 2 2.33 17.62 -16.83
C SER A 2 2.87 17.86 -15.43
N GLU A 3 1.99 17.94 -14.45
CA GLU A 3 2.36 17.93 -13.04
C GLU A 3 3.12 16.63 -12.79
N GLU A 4 4.31 16.72 -12.22
CA GLU A 4 5.16 15.56 -11.96
C GLU A 4 4.50 14.72 -10.86
N ARG A 5 3.95 13.56 -11.22
CA ARG A 5 3.19 12.67 -10.31
C ARG A 5 4.02 12.14 -9.14
N VAL A 6 5.34 12.10 -9.30
CA VAL A 6 6.31 11.61 -8.33
C VAL A 6 7.55 12.48 -8.44
N ASN A 7 8.06 13.00 -7.33
CA ASN A 7 9.39 13.59 -7.27
C ASN A 7 10.42 12.45 -7.27
N ARG A 8 10.88 12.08 -8.47
CA ARG A 8 11.77 10.92 -8.68
C ARG A 8 13.09 11.08 -7.91
N ASP A 9 13.70 12.25 -7.97
CA ASP A 9 14.97 12.53 -7.30
C ASP A 9 14.84 12.35 -5.77
N LEU A 10 13.76 12.87 -5.18
CA LEU A 10 13.49 12.69 -3.76
C LEU A 10 13.21 11.23 -3.41
N ALA A 11 12.41 10.52 -4.22
CA ALA A 11 12.12 9.11 -4.00
C ALA A 11 13.39 8.24 -4.04
N GLU A 12 14.26 8.47 -5.02
CA GLU A 12 15.55 7.79 -5.17
C GLU A 12 16.51 8.14 -4.01
N ALA A 13 16.54 9.39 -3.56
CA ALA A 13 17.33 9.81 -2.41
C ALA A 13 16.87 9.15 -1.09
N ILE A 14 15.55 9.08 -0.86
CA ILE A 14 14.97 8.37 0.30
C ILE A 14 15.36 6.90 0.23
N ARG A 15 15.18 6.27 -0.93
CA ARG A 15 15.53 4.87 -1.14
C ARG A 15 17.01 4.62 -0.85
N ALA A 16 17.91 5.46 -1.37
CA ALA A 16 19.35 5.35 -1.14
C ALA A 16 19.68 5.44 0.35
N LEU A 17 19.14 6.44 1.06
CA LEU A 17 19.30 6.59 2.51
C LEU A 17 18.85 5.33 3.28
N LEU A 18 17.70 4.77 2.93
CA LEU A 18 17.22 3.53 3.57
C LEU A 18 18.16 2.36 3.27
N MET A 19 18.60 2.21 2.02
CA MET A 19 19.49 1.11 1.61
C MET A 19 20.88 1.21 2.22
N GLU A 20 21.41 2.40 2.47
CA GLU A 20 22.67 2.62 3.20
C GLU A 20 22.60 2.14 4.65
N ASN A 21 21.41 2.13 5.24
CA ASN A 21 21.17 1.69 6.62
C ASN A 21 20.71 0.22 6.70
N ARG A 22 20.71 -0.50 5.57
CA ARG A 22 20.41 -1.94 5.52
C ARG A 22 21.60 -2.75 6.01
N GLN A 23 21.33 -3.64 6.95
CA GLN A 23 22.31 -4.58 7.53
C GLN A 23 22.47 -5.83 6.64
N GLU A 24 23.54 -6.60 6.86
CA GLU A 24 23.81 -7.83 6.10
C GLU A 24 22.70 -8.88 6.23
N ASP A 25 22.04 -8.93 7.39
CA ASP A 25 20.89 -9.82 7.65
C ASP A 25 19.58 -9.36 6.99
N GLY A 26 19.61 -8.22 6.29
CA GLY A 26 18.47 -7.64 5.59
C GLY A 26 17.57 -6.77 6.45
N THR A 27 17.86 -6.62 7.75
CA THR A 27 17.19 -5.64 8.62
C THR A 27 17.69 -4.23 8.34
N PHE A 28 16.99 -3.23 8.87
CA PHE A 28 17.35 -1.82 8.71
C PHE A 28 17.58 -1.22 10.10
N THR A 29 18.59 -0.35 10.21
CA THR A 29 18.91 0.36 11.46
C THR A 29 18.95 1.85 11.19
N LEU A 30 17.83 2.54 11.41
CA LEU A 30 17.73 3.99 11.28
C LEU A 30 17.99 4.69 12.61
N ASP A 31 18.34 5.99 12.54
CA ASP A 31 18.44 6.85 13.73
C ASP A 31 17.11 6.80 14.51
N PRO A 32 17.13 6.46 15.82
CA PRO A 32 15.91 6.37 16.64
C PRO A 32 15.09 7.65 16.72
N ARG A 33 15.67 8.81 16.37
CA ARG A 33 14.96 10.10 16.27
C ARG A 33 14.07 10.19 15.05
N ILE A 34 14.29 9.37 14.02
CA ILE A 34 13.41 9.28 12.85
C ILE A 34 12.16 8.52 13.27
N THR A 35 11.05 9.26 13.38
CA THR A 35 9.76 8.67 13.69
C THR A 35 9.17 7.97 12.45
N PRO A 36 8.36 6.91 12.62
CA PRO A 36 7.62 6.30 11.51
C PRO A 36 6.77 7.31 10.73
N GLU A 37 6.16 8.26 11.44
CA GLU A 37 5.33 9.31 10.86
C GLU A 37 6.15 10.27 9.99
N ALA A 38 7.35 10.65 10.42
CA ALA A 38 8.25 11.46 9.62
C ALA A 38 8.69 10.72 8.35
N LEU A 39 8.99 9.42 8.46
CA LEU A 39 9.34 8.59 7.31
C LEU A 39 8.17 8.48 6.31
N LEU A 40 6.94 8.23 6.78
CA LEU A 40 5.76 8.19 5.92
C LEU A 40 5.45 9.56 5.28
N SER A 41 5.63 10.65 6.03
CA SER A 41 5.44 12.00 5.51
C SER A 41 6.43 12.30 4.39
N LEU A 42 7.70 11.93 4.58
CA LEU A 42 8.74 12.09 3.57
C LEU A 42 8.45 11.25 2.32
N LEU A 43 7.97 10.02 2.47
CA LEU A 43 7.51 9.22 1.33
C LEU A 43 6.32 9.87 0.62
N LYS A 44 5.38 10.47 1.36
CA LYS A 44 4.21 11.15 0.79
C LYS A 44 4.62 12.42 0.03
N GLU A 45 5.63 13.14 0.49
CA GLU A 45 6.22 14.26 -0.26
C GLU A 45 6.87 13.81 -1.56
N ALA A 46 7.49 12.63 -1.58
CA ALA A 46 8.11 12.09 -2.78
C ALA A 46 7.09 11.50 -3.77
N LEU A 47 6.10 10.77 -3.27
CA LEU A 47 5.15 10.00 -4.08
C LEU A 47 3.81 10.71 -4.29
N PHE A 48 3.58 11.85 -3.65
CA PHE A 48 2.33 12.62 -3.72
C PHE A 48 1.07 11.74 -3.54
N ASP A 49 0.15 11.79 -4.52
CA ASP A 49 -1.08 11.01 -4.57
C ASP A 49 -0.88 9.61 -5.16
N GLU A 50 0.36 9.13 -5.28
CA GLU A 50 0.67 7.76 -5.72
C GLU A 50 0.81 6.79 -4.55
N MET A 51 0.71 7.27 -3.31
CA MET A 51 0.85 6.45 -2.10
C MET A 51 -0.25 6.71 -1.07
N TRP A 52 -0.73 5.63 -0.45
CA TRP A 52 -1.65 5.65 0.68
C TRP A 52 -1.19 4.73 1.79
N PHE A 53 -1.35 5.18 3.03
CA PHE A 53 -1.13 4.37 4.22
C PHE A 53 -2.46 4.13 4.94
N TYR A 54 -2.73 2.86 5.24
CA TYR A 54 -3.91 2.40 5.94
C TYR A 54 -3.49 1.80 7.29
N PRO A 55 -3.77 2.46 8.42
CA PRO A 55 -3.49 1.91 9.75
C PRO A 55 -4.22 0.58 10.02
N ALA A 56 -5.33 0.36 9.32
CA ALA A 56 -6.14 -0.85 9.38
C ALA A 56 -6.31 -1.43 7.98
N ALA A 57 -5.74 -2.62 7.76
CA ALA A 57 -5.70 -3.26 6.43
C ALA A 57 -7.09 -3.57 5.86
N ASP A 58 -8.08 -3.84 6.71
CA ASP A 58 -9.46 -4.17 6.38
C ASP A 58 -10.28 -2.97 5.85
N GLN A 59 -9.79 -1.74 6.04
CA GLN A 59 -10.42 -0.53 5.51
C GLN A 59 -10.02 -0.25 4.06
N LEU A 60 -8.90 -0.80 3.59
CA LEU A 60 -8.33 -0.49 2.28
C LEU A 60 -9.32 -0.72 1.14
N ILE A 61 -9.98 -1.88 1.10
CA ILE A 61 -10.94 -2.22 0.05
C ILE A 61 -12.07 -1.18 -0.06
N TRP A 62 -12.52 -0.68 1.09
CA TRP A 62 -13.64 0.27 1.15
C TRP A 62 -13.20 1.67 0.75
N ASP A 63 -11.97 2.06 1.05
CA ASP A 63 -11.41 3.32 0.56
C ASP A 63 -11.13 3.28 -0.95
N VAL A 64 -10.72 2.13 -1.50
CA VAL A 64 -10.62 1.92 -2.95
C VAL A 64 -11.99 2.12 -3.60
N ALA A 65 -13.03 1.45 -3.09
CA ALA A 65 -14.39 1.63 -3.59
C ALA A 65 -14.87 3.09 -3.51
N ARG A 66 -14.60 3.81 -2.41
CA ARG A 66 -14.94 5.24 -2.30
C ARG A 66 -14.21 6.09 -3.34
N HIS A 67 -12.94 5.77 -3.61
CA HIS A 67 -12.15 6.48 -4.62
C HIS A 67 -12.68 6.26 -6.05
N GLU A 68 -13.27 5.09 -6.32
CA GLU A 68 -13.95 4.77 -7.58
C GLU A 68 -15.35 5.40 -7.69
N GLY A 69 -15.82 6.09 -6.66
CA GLY A 69 -17.08 6.84 -6.66
C GLY A 69 -18.27 6.13 -6.01
N TYR A 70 -18.05 4.95 -5.42
CA TYR A 70 -19.10 4.24 -4.69
C TYR A 70 -19.39 4.89 -3.33
N MET A 71 -20.67 4.97 -2.96
CA MET A 71 -21.11 5.48 -1.66
C MET A 71 -21.06 4.39 -0.60
N ILE A 72 -19.84 4.07 -0.13
CA ILE A 72 -19.61 3.03 0.88
C ILE A 72 -19.79 3.59 2.30
N PRO A 73 -20.74 3.06 3.11
CA PRO A 73 -20.97 3.53 4.48
C PRO A 73 -19.78 3.23 5.40
N ALA A 74 -19.77 3.80 6.61
CA ALA A 74 -18.70 3.56 7.59
C ALA A 74 -18.60 2.10 8.05
N CYS A 75 -19.73 1.37 8.05
CA CYS A 75 -19.80 -0.06 8.34
C CYS A 75 -20.36 -0.81 7.12
N PRO A 76 -19.50 -1.19 6.16
CA PRO A 76 -19.93 -1.84 4.92
C PRO A 76 -20.52 -3.22 5.15
N VAL A 77 -21.57 -3.55 4.40
CA VAL A 77 -22.15 -4.91 4.39
C VAL A 77 -22.08 -5.41 2.95
N ALA A 78 -21.27 -6.45 2.73
CA ALA A 78 -20.94 -6.98 1.40
C ALA A 78 -22.16 -7.33 0.51
N SER A 79 -23.32 -7.59 1.12
CA SER A 79 -24.54 -7.99 0.41
C SER A 79 -25.50 -6.85 0.04
N ARG A 80 -25.13 -5.57 0.23
CA ARG A 80 -26.04 -4.42 0.08
C ARG A 80 -25.47 -3.28 -0.77
N GLY A 81 -26.34 -2.67 -1.58
CA GLY A 81 -26.10 -1.42 -2.31
C GLY A 81 -24.78 -1.39 -3.08
N ASP A 82 -24.16 -0.21 -3.09
CA ASP A 82 -22.86 0.08 -3.71
C ASP A 82 -21.74 -0.86 -3.26
N THR A 83 -21.81 -1.41 -2.04
CA THR A 83 -20.83 -2.40 -1.56
C THR A 83 -20.91 -3.69 -2.38
N LYS A 84 -22.13 -4.16 -2.67
CA LYS A 84 -22.35 -5.35 -3.50
C LYS A 84 -21.98 -5.09 -4.95
N GLU A 85 -22.33 -3.91 -5.48
CA GLU A 85 -22.03 -3.53 -6.86
C GLU A 85 -20.52 -3.47 -7.12
N PHE A 86 -19.77 -2.81 -6.24
CA PHE A 86 -18.29 -2.79 -6.28
C PHE A 86 -17.69 -4.20 -6.24
N LEU A 87 -18.12 -5.05 -5.31
CA LEU A 87 -17.60 -6.43 -5.22
C LEU A 87 -17.90 -7.24 -6.49
N GLN A 88 -19.09 -7.04 -7.08
CA GLN A 88 -19.46 -7.71 -8.32
C GLN A 88 -18.65 -7.23 -9.53
N GLU A 89 -18.27 -5.96 -9.60
CA GLU A 89 -17.39 -5.43 -10.64
C GLU A 89 -16.02 -6.12 -10.66
N TYR A 90 -15.51 -6.44 -9.47
CA TYR A 90 -14.29 -7.24 -9.29
C TYR A 90 -14.51 -8.76 -9.35
N GLY A 91 -15.73 -9.23 -9.64
CA GLY A 91 -16.06 -10.65 -9.75
C GLY A 91 -15.96 -11.43 -8.44
N VAL A 92 -16.09 -10.75 -7.29
CA VAL A 92 -15.93 -11.33 -5.95
C VAL A 92 -17.23 -11.24 -5.13
N ARG A 93 -17.38 -12.13 -4.15
CA ARG A 93 -18.59 -12.20 -3.30
C ARG A 93 -18.47 -11.43 -1.99
N ASN A 94 -17.24 -11.17 -1.54
CA ASN A 94 -16.93 -10.54 -0.26
C ASN A 94 -15.53 -9.92 -0.30
N ALA A 95 -15.18 -9.17 0.75
CA ALA A 95 -13.89 -8.51 0.87
C ALA A 95 -12.71 -9.51 0.90
N ASP A 96 -12.86 -10.66 1.56
CA ASP A 96 -11.80 -11.66 1.65
C ASP A 96 -11.38 -12.17 0.26
N GLU A 97 -12.35 -12.44 -0.62
CA GLU A 97 -12.08 -12.82 -2.02
C GLU A 97 -11.39 -11.71 -2.80
N TRP A 98 -11.74 -10.45 -2.55
CA TRP A 98 -11.05 -9.31 -3.14
C TRP A 98 -9.56 -9.31 -2.73
N TYR A 99 -9.27 -9.49 -1.44
CA TYR A 99 -7.90 -9.56 -0.93
C TYR A 99 -7.15 -10.81 -1.43
N ALA A 100 -7.84 -11.95 -1.59
CA ALA A 100 -7.25 -13.17 -2.13
C ALA A 100 -6.72 -12.96 -3.56
N GLN A 101 -7.47 -12.24 -4.40
CA GLN A 101 -7.02 -11.86 -5.74
C GLN A 101 -5.80 -10.93 -5.73
N ARG A 102 -5.55 -10.20 -4.62
CA ARG A 102 -4.34 -9.37 -4.43
C ARG A 102 -3.24 -10.11 -3.65
N GLY A 103 -3.26 -11.44 -3.68
CA GLY A 103 -2.20 -12.28 -3.12
C GLY A 103 -2.19 -12.40 -1.60
N VAL A 104 -3.24 -11.94 -0.92
CA VAL A 104 -3.36 -12.12 0.53
C VAL A 104 -3.93 -13.49 0.82
N SER A 105 -3.24 -14.29 1.61
CA SER A 105 -3.77 -15.57 2.07
C SER A 105 -4.84 -15.38 3.16
N PHE A 106 -5.77 -16.33 3.27
CA PHE A 106 -6.73 -16.35 4.38
C PHE A 106 -6.04 -16.33 5.77
N ARG A 107 -4.84 -16.89 5.87
CA ARG A 107 -4.03 -16.86 7.11
C ARG A 107 -3.62 -15.43 7.47
N GLU A 108 -3.23 -14.63 6.47
CA GLU A 108 -2.89 -13.22 6.66
C GLU A 108 -4.14 -12.40 6.98
N MET A 109 -5.26 -12.66 6.31
CA MET A 109 -6.55 -11.98 6.59
C MET A 109 -7.03 -12.17 8.02
N ARG A 110 -6.84 -13.37 8.60
CA ARG A 110 -7.14 -13.62 10.02
C ARG A 110 -6.36 -12.71 10.97
N SER A 111 -5.28 -12.10 10.51
CA SER A 111 -4.45 -11.17 11.28
C SER A 111 -4.66 -9.71 10.90
N PHE A 112 -5.68 -9.36 10.11
CA PHE A 112 -5.93 -7.97 9.69
C PHE A 112 -6.15 -7.00 10.84
N TYR A 113 -6.71 -7.47 11.96
CA TYR A 113 -6.82 -6.67 13.19
C TYR A 113 -5.46 -6.17 13.72
N ALA A 114 -4.37 -6.86 13.36
CA ALA A 114 -2.99 -6.55 13.70
C ALA A 114 -2.16 -6.13 12.48
N ALA A 115 -2.78 -5.84 11.34
CA ALA A 115 -2.10 -5.44 10.11
C ALA A 115 -2.45 -4.00 9.69
N ALA A 116 -1.47 -3.33 9.11
CA ALA A 116 -1.61 -2.12 8.33
C ALA A 116 -1.37 -2.45 6.85
N ALA A 117 -1.59 -1.48 5.97
CA ALA A 117 -1.28 -1.61 4.55
C ALA A 117 -0.67 -0.32 4.00
N LEU A 118 0.25 -0.47 3.05
CA LEU A 118 0.70 0.58 2.13
C LEU A 118 0.17 0.23 0.75
N MET A 119 -0.45 1.19 0.08
CA MET A 119 -0.82 1.05 -1.33
C MET A 119 -0.02 2.05 -2.15
N GLY A 120 0.51 1.59 -3.28
CA GLY A 120 1.23 2.43 -4.23
C GLY A 120 0.63 2.29 -5.61
N ARG A 121 0.78 3.31 -6.45
CA ARG A 121 0.50 3.26 -7.89
C ARG A 121 1.78 3.54 -8.67
N ASN A 122 2.07 2.70 -9.66
CA ASN A 122 3.28 2.84 -10.47
C ASN A 122 3.07 3.74 -11.69
N THR A 123 4.16 3.90 -12.46
CA THR A 123 4.19 4.70 -13.68
C THR A 123 3.18 4.22 -14.73
N ASN A 124 2.90 2.91 -14.78
CA ASN A 124 1.95 2.24 -15.65
C ASN A 124 0.51 2.16 -15.10
N PHE A 125 0.22 2.95 -14.05
CA PHE A 125 -1.08 3.03 -13.37
C PHE A 125 -1.57 1.74 -12.72
N TRP A 126 -0.67 0.77 -12.51
CA TRP A 126 -0.97 -0.41 -11.70
C TRP A 126 -0.85 -0.08 -10.22
N ARG A 127 -1.76 -0.63 -9.42
CA ARG A 127 -1.74 -0.50 -7.97
C ARG A 127 -1.26 -1.79 -7.31
N LYS A 128 -0.45 -1.64 -6.27
CA LYS A 128 0.04 -2.74 -5.43
C LYS A 128 -0.23 -2.43 -3.96
N THR A 129 -0.62 -3.46 -3.22
CA THR A 129 -0.79 -3.38 -1.77
C THR A 129 0.30 -4.18 -1.07
N LEU A 130 0.96 -3.53 -0.11
CA LEU A 130 1.94 -4.14 0.79
C LEU A 130 1.33 -4.21 2.19
N PHE A 131 1.06 -5.42 2.66
CA PHE A 131 0.59 -5.65 4.02
C PHE A 131 1.78 -5.76 4.98
N LEU A 132 1.63 -5.15 6.15
CA LEU A 132 2.67 -5.14 7.19
C LEU A 132 2.04 -5.31 8.57
N PRO A 133 2.75 -5.95 9.53
CA PRO A 133 2.32 -5.95 10.92
C PRO A 133 2.19 -4.52 11.43
N ARG A 134 1.15 -4.19 12.20
CA ARG A 134 0.99 -2.86 12.81
C ARG A 134 2.20 -2.48 13.67
N LEU A 135 2.81 -3.46 14.35
CA LEU A 135 4.04 -3.25 15.11
C LEU A 135 5.20 -2.78 14.22
N ALA A 136 5.27 -3.20 12.95
CA ALA A 136 6.30 -2.72 12.03
C ALA A 136 6.15 -1.22 11.73
N ALA A 137 4.94 -0.67 11.78
CA ALA A 137 4.67 0.75 11.62
C ALA A 137 4.99 1.60 12.87
N THR A 138 5.42 0.98 13.97
CA THR A 138 5.77 1.70 15.22
C THR A 138 7.23 2.14 15.32
N LYS A 139 8.10 1.62 14.46
CA LYS A 139 9.52 2.02 14.38
C LYS A 139 9.93 2.22 12.93
N ALA A 140 10.64 3.31 12.65
CA ALA A 140 11.09 3.60 11.28
C ALA A 140 11.94 2.46 10.70
N SER A 141 12.83 1.88 11.50
CA SER A 141 13.65 0.72 11.13
C SER A 141 12.83 -0.49 10.64
N THR A 142 11.71 -0.80 11.29
CA THR A 142 10.86 -1.94 10.89
C THR A 142 9.92 -1.60 9.73
N LEU A 143 9.66 -0.31 9.51
CA LEU A 143 8.84 0.20 8.40
C LEU A 143 9.65 0.35 7.10
N ALA A 144 10.94 0.71 7.21
CA ALA A 144 11.88 0.92 6.10
C ALA A 144 11.83 -0.13 4.98
N PRO A 145 11.83 -1.46 5.23
CA PRO A 145 11.76 -2.43 4.14
C PRO A 145 10.48 -2.31 3.29
N TYR A 146 9.36 -1.92 3.90
CA TYR A 146 8.10 -1.69 3.17
C TYR A 146 8.14 -0.40 2.37
N CYS A 147 8.76 0.65 2.92
CA CYS A 147 8.99 1.91 2.22
C CYS A 147 9.86 1.71 0.96
N VAL A 148 10.97 0.99 1.06
CA VAL A 148 11.84 0.68 -0.09
C VAL A 148 11.07 -0.06 -1.18
N ARG A 149 10.36 -1.13 -0.80
CA ARG A 149 9.54 -1.91 -1.75
C ARG A 149 8.46 -1.08 -2.43
N LEU A 150 7.86 -0.13 -1.71
CA LEU A 150 6.84 0.74 -2.24
C LEU A 150 7.44 1.75 -3.24
N ILE A 151 8.59 2.35 -2.91
CA ILE A 151 9.31 3.26 -3.81
C ILE A 151 9.72 2.51 -5.08
N ASP A 152 10.33 1.33 -4.95
CA ASP A 152 10.71 0.47 -6.09
C ASP A 152 9.52 0.21 -7.01
N PHE A 153 8.36 -0.15 -6.45
CA PHE A 153 7.15 -0.36 -7.22
C PHE A 153 6.66 0.92 -7.89
N CYS A 154 6.57 2.05 -7.17
CA CYS A 154 6.02 3.30 -7.70
C CYS A 154 6.87 3.86 -8.85
N LEU A 155 8.20 3.68 -8.78
CA LEU A 155 9.14 4.10 -9.82
C LEU A 155 9.28 3.10 -10.97
N GLY A 156 8.88 1.85 -10.74
CA GLY A 156 8.95 0.75 -11.70
C GLY A 156 7.83 0.73 -12.74
N ASP A 157 7.87 -0.30 -13.57
CA ASP A 157 7.00 -0.52 -14.74
C ASP A 157 6.21 -1.84 -14.67
N ASP A 158 6.11 -2.46 -13.48
CA ASP A 158 5.36 -3.70 -13.26
C ASP A 158 3.92 -3.67 -13.82
N THR A 159 3.44 -4.82 -14.28
CA THR A 159 2.08 -4.99 -14.83
C THR A 159 1.46 -6.31 -14.37
N SER A 160 0.18 -6.55 -14.65
CA SER A 160 -0.43 -7.86 -14.34
C SER A 160 0.22 -9.05 -15.03
N ALA A 161 1.04 -8.82 -16.07
CA ALA A 161 1.83 -9.88 -16.69
C ALA A 161 3.04 -10.31 -15.84
N THR A 162 3.56 -9.43 -14.98
CA THR A 162 4.68 -9.71 -14.07
C THR A 162 4.20 -10.07 -12.67
N ASP A 163 3.09 -9.50 -12.23
CA ASP A 163 2.51 -9.72 -10.90
C ASP A 163 0.98 -9.70 -10.99
N GLU A 164 0.36 -10.88 -10.92
CA GLU A 164 -1.10 -11.05 -11.03
C GLU A 164 -1.88 -10.39 -9.89
N THR A 165 -1.21 -10.00 -8.80
CA THR A 165 -1.83 -9.33 -7.65
C THR A 165 -2.08 -7.83 -7.89
N LEU A 166 -1.53 -7.30 -8.99
CA LEU A 166 -1.72 -5.90 -9.37
C LEU A 166 -3.11 -5.66 -9.94
N PHE A 167 -3.67 -4.49 -9.65
CA PHE A 167 -5.00 -4.12 -10.12
C PHE A 167 -5.03 -2.68 -10.66
N ARG A 168 -6.07 -2.40 -11.46
CA ARG A 168 -6.40 -1.06 -11.94
C ARG A 168 -7.76 -0.65 -11.37
N CYS A 169 -7.86 0.64 -11.15
CA CYS A 169 -9.07 1.41 -10.83
C CYS A 169 -9.06 2.55 -11.83
#